data_AF-A0A2A2KH08-F1
#
_entry.id   AF-A0A2A2KH08-F1
#
_cell.length_a   1.000
_cell.length_b   1.000
_cell.length_c   1.000
_cell.angle_alpha   90.00
_cell.angle_beta   90.00
_cell.angle_gamma   90.00
#
_symmetry.space_group_name_H-M   'P 1'
#
loop_
_entity.id
_entity.type
_entity.pdbx_description
1 polymer ?
#
loop_
_entity_poly.entity_id
_entity_poly.type
_entity_poly.pdbx_seq_one_letter_code
_entity_poly.pdbx_strand_id
1 'polypeptide(L)' 'MSASFTNQTLAQIELWTKGENYKNEVYVLPKHLDEKVAALHLEKLGVQLSKLSEKQAAYIGVPVEGPFKPDHYRY' A
#
# COMPACT_ATOMS: atom_id res chain seq x y z
N MET A 1 -5.83 14.54 -8.07
CA MET A 1 -6.41 14.31 -6.72
C MET A 1 -6.85 12.87 -6.44
N SER A 2 -6.99 11.99 -7.44
CA SER A 2 -7.48 10.61 -7.25
C SER A 2 -6.70 9.79 -6.21
N ALA A 3 -5.37 9.81 -6.24
CA ALA A 3 -4.54 9.09 -5.28
C ALA A 3 -4.78 9.54 -3.83
N SER A 4 -4.76 10.85 -3.59
CA SER A 4 -5.01 11.44 -2.27
C SER A 4 -6.40 11.08 -1.73
N PHE A 5 -7.45 11.15 -2.55
CA PHE A 5 -8.80 10.83 -2.12
C PHE A 5 -9.04 9.33 -1.95
N THR A 6 -8.31 8.47 -2.66
CA THR A 6 -8.34 7.03 -2.40
C THR A 6 -7.80 6.73 -1.00
N ASN A 7 -6.64 7.32 -0.64
CA ASN A 7 -6.10 7.23 0.72
C ASN A 7 -7.08 7.76 1.77
N GLN A 8 -7.72 8.91 1.51
CA GLN A 8 -8.69 9.48 2.44
C GLN A 8 -9.90 8.58 2.66
N THR A 9 -10.44 7.98 1.59
CA THR A 9 -11.56 7.03 1.68
C THR A 9 -11.17 5.76 2.44
N LEU A 10 -9.98 5.20 2.19
CA LEU A 10 -9.49 4.03 2.93
C LEU A 10 -9.31 4.35 4.42
N ALA A 11 -8.76 5.52 4.76
CA ALA A 11 -8.61 5.96 6.15
C ALA A 11 -9.97 6.12 6.85
N GLN A 12 -10.97 6.69 6.16
CA GLN A 12 -12.32 6.79 6.70
C GLN A 12 -12.96 5.41 6.94
N ILE A 13 -12.78 4.46 6.01
CA ILE A 13 -13.28 3.09 6.18
C ILE A 13 -12.62 2.42 7.39
N GLU A 14 -11.30 2.53 7.54
CA GLU A 14 -10.57 1.91 8.66
C GLU A 14 -11.01 2.48 10.00
N LEU A 15 -11.09 3.81 10.13
CA LEU A 15 -11.53 4.46 11.37
C LEU A 15 -13.00 4.16 11.69
N TRP A 16 -13.86 4.10 10.68
CA TRP A 16 -15.28 3.80 10.88
C TRP A 16 -15.52 2.35 11.29
N THR A 17 -14.85 1.40 10.64
CA THR A 17 -15.12 -0.03 10.82
C THR A 17 -14.30 -0.68 11.93
N LYS A 18 -13.17 -0.08 12.31
CA LYS A 18 -12.20 -0.63 13.26
C LYS A 18 -11.65 0.42 14.22
N GLY A 19 -12.37 1.51 14.45
CA GLY A 19 -11.94 2.62 15.32
C GLY A 19 -11.57 2.18 16.74
N GLU A 20 -12.19 1.12 17.24
CA GLU A 20 -11.88 0.52 18.55
C GLU A 20 -10.44 -0.04 18.67
N ASN A 21 -9.77 -0.32 17.55
CA ASN A 21 -8.39 -0.79 17.53
C ASN A 21 -7.36 0.35 17.65
N TYR A 22 -7.80 1.61 17.71
CA TYR A 22 -6.93 2.78 17.70
C TYR A 22 -7.08 3.59 18.99
N LYS A 23 -5.96 4.17 19.44
CA LYS A 23 -5.94 5.12 20.56
C LYS A 23 -6.02 6.55 20.01
N ASN A 24 -6.05 7.52 20.93
CA ASN A 24 -5.95 8.94 20.58
C ASN A 24 -4.51 9.33 20.23
N GLU A 25 -4.00 8.79 19.13
CA GLU A 25 -2.65 9.00 18.60
C GLU A 25 -2.73 9.25 17.08
N VAL A 26 -1.62 9.63 16.47
CA VAL A 26 -1.53 9.82 15.02
C VAL A 26 -1.04 8.55 14.36
N TYR A 27 -1.79 8.06 13.37
CA TYR A 27 -1.47 6.86 12.62
C TYR A 27 -1.31 7.17 11.13
N VAL A 28 -0.61 6.28 10.44
CA VAL A 28 -0.50 6.25 8.98
C VAL A 28 -1.08 4.94 8.46
N LEU A 29 -1.61 4.93 7.24
CA LEU A 29 -2.08 3.69 6.61
C LEU A 29 -0.90 2.72 6.42
N PRO A 30 -1.13 1.40 6.58
CA PRO A 30 -0.09 0.40 6.35
C PRO A 30 0.37 0.38 4.88
N LYS A 31 1.64 0.07 4.67
CA LYS A 31 2.32 0.15 3.35
C LYS A 31 1.61 -0.59 2.21
N HIS A 32 1.00 -1.74 2.49
CA HIS A 32 0.27 -2.51 1.47
C HIS A 32 -0.95 -1.74 0.89
N LEU A 33 -1.57 -0.86 1.69
CA LEU A 33 -2.66 0.00 1.18
C LEU A 33 -2.11 1.11 0.28
N ASP A 34 -0.95 1.65 0.59
CA ASP A 34 -0.30 2.66 -0.25
C ASP A 34 0.13 2.05 -1.60
N GLU A 35 0.70 0.85 -1.58
CA GLU A 35 1.02 0.08 -2.80
C GLU A 35 -0.24 -0.24 -3.62
N LYS A 36 -1.36 -0.59 -2.96
CA LYS A 36 -2.65 -0.79 -3.62
C LYS A 36 -3.14 0.49 -4.29
N VAL A 37 -3.06 1.64 -3.62
CA VAL A 37 -3.44 2.93 -4.20
C VAL A 37 -2.59 3.22 -5.43
N ALA A 38 -1.27 3.03 -5.36
CA ALA A 38 -0.39 3.23 -6.50
C ALA A 38 -0.78 2.31 -7.68
N ALA A 39 -0.96 1.01 -7.44
CA ALA A 39 -1.31 0.02 -8.45
C ALA A 39 -2.61 0.37 -9.21
N LEU A 40 -3.64 0.86 -8.51
CA LEU A 40 -4.92 1.25 -9.12
C LEU A 40 -4.80 2.38 -10.15
N HIS A 41 -3.74 3.19 -10.09
CA HIS A 41 -3.56 4.32 -11.02
C HIS A 41 -2.72 3.96 -12.26
N LEU A 42 -1.98 2.85 -12.23
CA LEU A 42 -1.00 2.51 -13.27
C LEU A 42 -1.64 2.17 -14.62
N GLU A 43 -2.75 1.42 -14.62
CA GLU A 43 -3.45 1.02 -15.84
C GLU A 43 -3.91 2.25 -16.64
N LYS A 44 -4.41 3.29 -15.96
CA LYS A 44 -4.85 4.53 -16.60
C LYS A 44 -3.71 5.27 -17.30
N LEU A 45 -2.47 5.07 -16.84
CA LEU A 45 -1.26 5.64 -17.41
C LEU A 45 -0.61 4.71 -18.45
N GLY A 46 -1.17 3.53 -18.71
CA GLY A 46 -0.60 2.52 -19.62
C GLY A 46 0.68 1.87 -19.09
N VAL A 47 0.94 1.94 -17.78
CA VAL A 47 2.13 1.37 -17.16
C VAL A 47 1.95 -0.13 -16.96
N GLN A 48 2.97 -0.91 -17.32
CA GLN A 48 3.03 -2.35 -17.07
C GLN A 48 4.04 -2.66 -15.96
N LEU A 49 3.56 -3.25 -14.87
CA LEU A 49 4.43 -3.73 -13.79
C LEU A 49 5.02 -5.10 -14.12
N SER A 50 6.32 -5.26 -13.89
CA SER A 50 6.96 -6.57 -13.88
C SER A 50 6.52 -7.35 -12.64
N LYS A 51 6.32 -8.67 -12.81
CA LYS A 51 6.01 -9.58 -11.69
C LYS A 51 7.27 -10.34 -11.28
N LEU A 52 7.54 -10.35 -9.97
CA LEU A 52 8.62 -11.16 -9.42
C LEU A 52 8.26 -12.65 -9.52
N SER A 53 9.23 -13.47 -9.92
CA SER A 53 9.16 -14.91 -9.65
C SER A 53 9.36 -15.19 -8.16
N GLU A 54 8.89 -16.34 -7.68
CA GLU A 54 9.11 -16.78 -6.29
C GLU A 54 10.60 -16.77 -5.91
N LYS A 55 11.49 -17.18 -6.82
CA LYS A 55 12.94 -17.15 -6.61
C LYS A 55 13.48 -15.74 -6.40
N GLN A 56 13.02 -14.77 -7.19
CA GLN A 56 13.46 -13.37 -7.06
C GLN A 56 12.91 -12.73 -5.77
N ALA A 57 11.64 -12.99 -5.45
CA ALA A 57 11.01 -12.49 -4.24
C ALA A 57 11.72 -13.03 -2.98
N ALA A 58 12.00 -14.34 -2.94
CA ALA A 58 12.77 -14.97 -1.88
C ALA A 58 14.21 -14.41 -1.79
N TYR A 59 14.85 -14.14 -2.93
CA TYR A 59 16.21 -13.61 -2.97
C TYR A 59 16.35 -12.23 -2.29
N ILE A 60 15.33 -11.36 -2.44
CA ILE A 60 15.33 -10.03 -1.81
C ILE A 60 14.51 -9.97 -0.50
N GLY A 61 13.96 -11.11 -0.05
CA GLY A 61 13.24 -11.22 1.22
C GLY A 61 11.89 -10.50 1.26
N VAL A 62 11.15 -10.47 0.15
CA VAL A 62 9.80 -9.87 0.08
C VAL A 62 8.77 -10.88 -0.44
N PRO A 63 7.47 -10.73 -0.13
CA PRO A 63 6.42 -11.51 -0.80
C PRO A 63 6.28 -11.10 -2.28
N VAL A 64 5.79 -12.02 -3.12
CA VAL A 64 5.54 -11.74 -4.56
C VAL A 64 4.54 -10.60 -4.76
N GLU A 65 3.58 -10.46 -3.85
CA GLU A 65 2.53 -9.43 -3.87
C GLU A 65 2.85 -8.21 -2.98
N GLY A 66 4.06 -8.12 -2.42
CA GLY A 66 4.47 -7.06 -1.51
C GLY A 66 4.03 -7.26 -0.05
N PRO A 67 4.33 -6.29 0.85
CA PRO A 67 4.99 -5.03 0.58
C PRO A 67 6.43 -5.18 0.09
N PHE A 68 6.84 -4.36 -0.86
CA PHE A 68 8.11 -4.50 -1.57
C PHE A 68 9.27 -3.73 -0.95
N LYS A 69 9.02 -2.97 0.11
CA LYS A 69 9.99 -2.08 0.77
C LYS A 69 9.83 -2.10 2.29
N PRO A 70 10.92 -1.92 3.06
CA PRO A 70 10.83 -1.81 4.51
C PRO A 70 10.15 -0.50 4.94
N ASP A 71 9.70 -0.42 6.20
CA ASP A 71 8.90 0.70 6.69
C ASP A 71 9.63 2.05 6.67
N HIS A 72 10.93 2.06 6.98
CA HIS A 72 11.76 3.27 6.99
C HIS A 72 12.21 3.75 5.60
N TYR A 73 11.80 3.05 4.53
CA TYR A 73 12.15 3.40 3.17
C TYR A 73 11.44 4.70 2.75
N ARG A 74 12.17 5.60 2.07
CA ARG A 74 11.69 6.97 1.83
C ARG A 74 10.78 7.14 0.61
N TYR A 75 10.82 6.23 -0.37
CA TYR A 75 9.87 6.05 -1.50
C TYR A 75 10.12 4.73 -2.21
#